data_AF-A0A5J9SD28-F1
#
_entry.id   AF-A0A5J9SD28-F1
#
_cell.length_a   1.000
_cell.length_b   1.000
_cell.length_c   1.000
_cell.angle_alpha   90.00
_cell.angle_beta   90.00
_cell.angle_gamma   90.00
#
_symmetry.space_group_name_H-M   'P 1'
#
loop_
_entity.id
_entity.type
_entity.pdbx_description
1 polymer ?
#
loop_
_entity_poly.entity_id
_entity_poly.type
_entity_poly.pdbx_seq_one_letter_code
_entity_poly.pdbx_strand_id
1 'polypeptide(L)'
;MAKRKNLEDAAGKAAATVDDAAAKAKRMNLDDAAGTAAANVNDTVGTPAANVDDATAMATTKHEVLFSNTTINTMVTKSYEAVYDWIQEIHRANNVYPKILKDFLECPHCKFIGVDVKQDTTRLENDYGIFVRNAVDLQPIGISMGIGTKRWRPSLEKLAKRLLLADMDKKNKDFLHATWDREDLTPEHIAYAAIDAFASAELAKPMKIKVDNLV
;
A
#
# COMPACT_ATOMS: atom_id res chain seq x y z
N MET A 1 27.42 -58.73 18.71
CA MET A 1 27.04 -58.71 20.14
C MET A 1 26.33 -57.37 20.39
N ALA A 2 25.02 -57.24 20.23
CA ALA A 2 23.93 -57.79 21.02
C ALA A 2 24.00 -57.40 22.51
N LYS A 3 23.21 -56.40 22.91
CA LYS A 3 22.34 -56.51 24.10
C LYS A 3 21.15 -55.55 23.97
N ARG A 4 20.03 -56.15 23.55
CA ARG A 4 18.66 -55.74 23.89
C ARG A 4 18.34 -56.24 25.31
N LYS A 5 17.50 -55.49 26.03
CA LYS A 5 16.40 -55.93 26.92
C LYS A 5 16.08 -54.79 27.89
N ASN A 6 14.85 -54.48 28.30
CA ASN A 6 13.47 -54.79 27.93
C ASN A 6 12.62 -53.89 28.87
N LEU A 7 11.46 -53.35 28.47
CA LEU A 7 10.10 -53.90 28.74
C LEU A 7 9.91 -54.30 30.22
N GLU A 8 8.86 -53.99 30.97
CA GLU A 8 7.48 -53.50 30.78
C GLU A 8 7.02 -53.06 32.20
N ASP A 9 6.01 -52.21 32.37
CA ASP A 9 4.66 -52.63 32.75
C ASP A 9 3.72 -51.42 32.54
N ALA A 10 2.72 -51.49 31.65
CA ALA A 10 1.38 -52.09 31.82
C ALA A 10 0.43 -51.17 32.62
N ALA A 11 -0.82 -50.92 32.25
CA ALA A 11 -1.63 -51.33 31.11
C ALA A 11 -2.97 -50.56 31.14
N GLY A 12 -3.54 -50.37 29.95
CA GLY A 12 -4.98 -50.53 29.69
C GLY A 12 -5.84 -49.27 29.63
N LYS A 13 -6.89 -49.20 28.80
CA LYS A 13 -7.40 -50.08 27.74
C LYS A 13 -8.62 -49.39 27.07
N ALA A 14 -9.01 -49.89 25.90
CA ALA A 14 -10.22 -49.63 25.05
C ALA A 14 -9.98 -48.57 23.94
N ALA A 15 -9.90 -48.88 22.62
CA ALA A 15 -10.75 -49.68 21.70
C ALA A 15 -12.23 -49.21 21.75
N ALA A 16 -12.96 -48.87 20.67
CA ALA A 16 -12.97 -49.29 19.26
C ALA A 16 -13.86 -48.26 18.46
N THR A 17 -13.53 -47.91 17.21
CA THR A 17 -14.15 -48.33 15.93
C THR A 17 -15.38 -47.55 15.39
N VAL A 18 -15.27 -47.24 14.09
CA VAL A 18 -16.24 -47.17 12.96
C VAL A 18 -17.23 -46.00 12.79
N ASP A 19 -17.10 -45.37 11.61
CA ASP A 19 -18.10 -45.01 10.60
C ASP A 19 -19.48 -44.46 11.03
N ASP A 20 -19.89 -43.31 10.49
CA ASP A 20 -20.72 -43.29 9.27
C ASP A 20 -21.14 -41.85 8.90
N ALA A 21 -21.52 -41.71 7.63
CA ALA A 21 -21.83 -40.50 6.91
C ALA A 21 -23.15 -39.81 7.31
N ALA A 22 -23.25 -38.57 6.81
CA ALA A 22 -24.48 -37.90 6.38
C ALA A 22 -25.36 -37.17 7.42
N ALA A 23 -25.94 -36.09 6.89
CA ALA A 23 -27.14 -35.39 7.35
C ALA A 23 -27.00 -34.30 8.43
N LYS A 24 -26.77 -33.06 7.96
CA LYS A 24 -27.57 -31.93 8.44
C LYS A 24 -27.89 -30.91 7.35
N ALA A 25 -28.60 -31.39 6.32
CA ALA A 25 -29.42 -30.56 5.44
C ALA A 25 -30.89 -31.00 5.61
N LYS A 26 -31.68 -30.18 6.30
CA LYS A 26 -33.15 -30.27 6.45
C LYS A 26 -33.57 -29.14 7.40
N ARG A 27 -34.62 -28.35 7.21
CA ARG A 27 -35.68 -28.15 6.21
C ARG A 27 -36.43 -26.94 6.77
N MET A 28 -36.82 -25.97 5.94
CA MET A 28 -38.15 -25.38 6.07
C MET A 28 -38.72 -25.33 4.66
N ASN A 29 -39.96 -25.79 4.58
CA ASN A 29 -40.69 -26.23 3.42
C ASN A 29 -42.07 -25.55 3.54
N LEU A 30 -42.81 -25.48 2.43
CA LEU A 30 -44.29 -25.39 2.36
C LEU A 30 -44.82 -23.93 2.49
N ASP A 31 -45.72 -23.40 1.64
CA ASP A 31 -46.65 -24.05 0.70
C ASP A 31 -47.13 -23.10 -0.42
N ASP A 32 -47.65 -23.79 -1.44
CA ASP A 32 -48.28 -23.38 -2.69
C ASP A 32 -49.52 -22.47 -2.57
N ALA A 33 -49.78 -21.69 -3.63
CA ALA A 33 -51.14 -21.52 -4.18
C ALA A 33 -51.08 -21.05 -5.65
N ALA A 34 -51.66 -21.85 -6.54
CA ALA A 34 -51.86 -21.60 -7.96
C ALA A 34 -53.06 -20.68 -8.24
N GLY A 35 -53.09 -20.06 -9.44
CA GLY A 35 -54.37 -19.71 -10.08
C GLY A 35 -54.46 -18.42 -10.92
N THR A 36 -54.19 -18.55 -12.23
CA THR A 36 -54.93 -17.98 -13.38
C THR A 36 -55.17 -16.47 -13.60
N ALA A 37 -54.54 -15.99 -14.68
CA ALA A 37 -55.10 -15.26 -15.85
C ALA A 37 -55.67 -13.83 -15.71
N ALA A 38 -54.99 -12.87 -16.37
CA ALA A 38 -55.59 -11.93 -17.33
C ALA A 38 -54.49 -11.24 -18.17
N ALA A 39 -54.72 -11.18 -19.47
CA ALA A 39 -53.87 -10.49 -20.44
C ALA A 39 -53.98 -8.96 -20.31
N ASN A 40 -52.89 -8.24 -20.60
CA ASN A 40 -53.01 -7.02 -21.39
C ASN A 40 -51.71 -6.75 -22.15
N VAL A 41 -51.86 -6.71 -23.47
CA VAL A 41 -50.86 -6.29 -24.45
C VAL A 41 -50.81 -4.76 -24.40
N ASN A 42 -49.63 -4.18 -24.22
CA ASN A 42 -49.32 -2.95 -24.93
C ASN A 42 -47.85 -2.92 -25.32
N ASP A 43 -47.69 -2.74 -26.62
CA ASP A 43 -46.47 -2.73 -27.41
C ASP A 43 -45.85 -1.33 -27.33
N THR A 44 -44.63 -1.23 -26.79
CA THR A 44 -43.69 -0.14 -27.14
C THR A 44 -42.27 -0.65 -26.99
N VAL A 45 -41.71 -0.99 -28.14
CA VAL A 45 -40.30 -0.96 -28.54
C VAL A 45 -39.45 -0.04 -27.67
N GLY A 46 -38.36 -0.57 -27.12
CA GLY A 46 -37.33 0.18 -26.42
C GLY A 46 -36.33 -0.74 -25.71
N THR A 47 -35.42 -1.32 -26.49
CA THR A 47 -34.22 -2.01 -25.99
C THR A 47 -33.54 -1.16 -24.91
N PRO A 48 -33.18 -1.68 -23.72
CA PRO A 48 -32.32 -0.94 -22.81
C PRO A 48 -30.92 -0.95 -23.42
N ALA A 49 -30.61 0.08 -24.21
CA ALA A 49 -29.23 0.43 -24.48
C ALA A 49 -28.61 0.77 -23.14
N ALA A 50 -27.74 -0.12 -22.66
CA ALA A 50 -26.84 0.15 -21.55
C ALA A 50 -26.12 1.47 -21.87
N ASN A 51 -26.45 2.51 -21.12
CA ASN A 51 -25.74 3.77 -21.24
C ASN A 51 -24.36 3.53 -20.61
N VAL A 52 -23.37 3.48 -21.49
CA VAL A 52 -21.96 3.41 -21.20
C VAL A 52 -21.54 4.80 -20.72
N ASP A 53 -21.81 5.10 -19.46
CA ASP A 53 -21.16 6.17 -18.71
C ASP A 53 -20.21 5.45 -17.74
N ASP A 54 -19.02 5.07 -18.22
CA ASP A 54 -17.76 5.82 -18.08
C ASP A 54 -17.41 6.14 -16.61
N ALA A 55 -16.20 5.72 -16.22
CA ALA A 55 -15.65 5.61 -14.87
C ALA A 55 -16.22 4.48 -14.01
N THR A 56 -15.77 3.24 -14.28
CA THR A 56 -15.54 2.25 -13.22
C THR A 56 -14.80 2.96 -12.08
N ALA A 57 -15.52 3.28 -11.00
CA ALA A 57 -14.98 4.04 -9.90
C ALA A 57 -13.79 3.26 -9.31
N MET A 58 -12.58 3.69 -9.68
CA MET A 58 -11.33 3.27 -9.06
C MET A 58 -11.53 3.42 -7.56
N ALA A 59 -11.65 2.32 -6.81
CA ALA A 59 -12.01 2.34 -5.40
C ALA A 59 -10.89 3.02 -4.59
N THR A 60 -10.91 4.35 -4.59
CA THR A 60 -9.93 5.21 -3.96
C THR A 60 -10.49 5.61 -2.61
N THR A 61 -9.76 5.26 -1.56
CA THR A 61 -10.12 5.60 -0.20
C THR A 61 -9.34 6.84 0.23
N LYS A 62 -10.03 7.81 0.82
CA LYS A 62 -9.41 9.00 1.41
C LYS A 62 -9.07 8.72 2.86
N HIS A 63 -7.90 9.18 3.29
CA HIS A 63 -7.41 9.01 4.65
C HIS A 63 -6.91 10.35 5.18
N GLU A 64 -7.21 10.62 6.44
CA GLU A 64 -6.69 11.76 7.18
C GLU A 64 -5.58 11.28 8.11
N VAL A 65 -4.38 11.83 7.93
CA VAL A 65 -3.19 11.50 8.72
C VAL A 65 -2.75 12.74 9.47
N LEU A 66 -2.57 12.63 10.78
CA LEU A 66 -2.13 13.75 11.60
C LEU A 66 -0.61 13.85 11.62
N PHE A 67 -0.10 15.05 11.35
CA PHE A 67 1.32 15.39 11.49
C PHE A 67 1.47 16.70 12.26
N SER A 68 1.81 16.59 13.55
CA SER A 68 1.77 17.70 14.50
C SER A 68 0.41 18.39 14.48
N ASN A 69 0.34 19.62 13.97
CA ASN A 69 -0.85 20.47 13.97
C ASN A 69 -1.49 20.52 12.58
N THR A 70 -1.05 19.64 11.67
CA THR A 70 -1.47 19.60 10.27
C THR A 70 -2.18 18.29 9.99
N THR A 71 -3.31 18.36 9.30
CA THR A 71 -3.99 17.19 8.73
C THR A 71 -3.51 16.99 7.30
N ILE A 72 -2.92 15.83 7.02
CA ILE A 72 -2.53 15.40 5.68
C ILE A 72 -3.70 14.61 5.10
N ASN A 73 -4.23 15.08 3.98
CA ASN A 73 -5.22 14.34 3.20
C ASN A 73 -4.48 13.47 2.17
N THR A 74 -4.57 12.16 2.29
CA THR A 74 -3.96 11.21 1.36
C THR A 74 -5.01 10.27 0.77
N MET A 75 -4.67 9.64 -0.35
CA MET A 75 -5.54 8.72 -1.07
C MET A 75 -4.83 7.40 -1.30
N VAL A 76 -5.55 6.30 -1.11
CA VAL A 76 -5.08 4.93 -1.41
C VAL A 76 -6.03 4.30 -2.39
N THR A 77 -5.51 3.90 -3.54
CA THR A 77 -6.28 3.14 -4.53
C THR A 77 -6.29 1.65 -4.16
N LYS A 78 -7.49 1.08 -4.05
CA LYS A 78 -7.75 -0.37 -3.95
C LYS A 78 -8.23 -0.94 -5.27
N SER A 79 -8.15 -0.17 -6.36
CA SER A 79 -8.47 -0.71 -7.67
C SER A 79 -7.43 -1.78 -7.98
N TYR A 80 -7.77 -3.04 -7.74
CA TYR A 80 -6.92 -4.17 -8.09
C TYR A 80 -6.56 -4.05 -9.55
N GLU A 81 -7.48 -3.70 -10.45
CA GLU A 81 -7.15 -3.47 -11.86
C GLU A 81 -6.14 -2.33 -12.04
N ALA A 82 -6.26 -1.19 -11.35
CA ALA A 82 -5.25 -0.13 -11.44
C ALA A 82 -3.90 -0.54 -10.87
N VAL A 83 -3.89 -1.23 -9.74
CA VAL A 83 -2.68 -1.69 -9.05
C VAL A 83 -2.08 -2.89 -9.76
N TYR A 84 -2.89 -3.75 -10.38
CA TYR A 84 -2.50 -4.93 -11.14
C TYR A 84 -2.04 -4.51 -12.52
N ASP A 85 -2.72 -3.62 -13.23
CA ASP A 85 -2.19 -3.03 -14.46
C ASP A 85 -0.86 -2.33 -14.16
N TRP A 86 -0.77 -1.59 -13.05
CA TRP A 86 0.49 -1.01 -12.55
C TRP A 86 1.56 -2.08 -12.22
N ILE A 87 1.22 -3.15 -11.50
CA ILE A 87 2.13 -4.25 -11.13
C ILE A 87 2.51 -5.11 -12.34
N GLN A 88 1.59 -5.30 -13.30
CA GLN A 88 1.80 -6.11 -14.50
C GLN A 88 2.55 -5.35 -15.58
N GLU A 89 2.36 -4.03 -15.67
CA GLU A 89 3.32 -3.15 -16.34
C GLU A 89 4.71 -3.40 -15.74
N ILE A 90 4.85 -3.30 -14.41
CA ILE A 90 6.14 -3.52 -13.71
C ILE A 90 6.71 -4.94 -13.91
N HIS A 91 5.91 -6.00 -13.87
CA HIS A 91 6.39 -7.40 -13.84
C HIS A 91 6.42 -8.13 -15.19
N ARG A 92 5.52 -7.84 -16.15
CA ARG A 92 5.41 -8.64 -17.40
C ARG A 92 6.22 -8.11 -18.57
N ALA A 93 6.75 -6.90 -18.48
CA ALA A 93 7.53 -6.30 -19.54
C ALA A 93 8.86 -5.82 -18.97
N ASN A 94 9.95 -6.49 -19.33
CA ASN A 94 11.36 -6.03 -19.23
C ASN A 94 11.54 -4.53 -18.83
N ASN A 95 11.42 -4.16 -17.55
CA ASN A 95 11.52 -2.77 -17.07
C ASN A 95 10.52 -1.75 -17.69
N VAL A 96 9.23 -2.08 -17.84
CA VAL A 96 8.21 -1.11 -18.32
C VAL A 96 7.21 -0.74 -17.22
N TYR A 97 7.61 0.21 -16.40
CA TYR A 97 6.81 0.90 -15.40
C TYR A 97 5.80 1.86 -16.06
N PRO A 98 4.74 2.29 -15.35
CA PRO A 98 3.76 3.20 -15.91
C PRO A 98 4.44 4.45 -16.45
N LYS A 99 4.22 4.73 -17.74
CA LYS A 99 4.84 5.87 -18.41
C LYS A 99 4.57 7.19 -17.68
N ILE A 100 3.40 7.33 -17.06
CA ILE A 100 3.07 8.52 -16.26
C ILE A 100 3.98 8.66 -15.02
N LEU A 101 4.29 7.55 -14.34
CA LEU A 101 5.19 7.54 -13.19
C LEU A 101 6.65 7.76 -13.64
N LYS A 102 7.05 7.18 -14.78
CA LYS A 102 8.32 7.51 -15.46
C LYS A 102 8.45 9.01 -15.64
N ASP A 103 7.53 9.56 -16.43
CA ASP A 103 7.60 10.94 -16.89
C ASP A 103 7.57 11.90 -15.71
N PHE A 104 6.80 11.56 -14.67
CA PHE A 104 6.80 12.28 -13.41
C PHE A 104 8.14 12.20 -12.70
N LEU A 105 8.65 11.01 -12.35
CA LEU A 105 9.92 10.87 -11.61
C LEU A 105 11.12 11.40 -12.39
N GLU A 106 11.06 11.32 -13.71
CA GLU A 106 12.06 11.93 -14.57
C GLU A 106 11.81 13.42 -14.79
N CYS A 107 10.66 14.03 -14.47
CA CYS A 107 10.37 15.44 -14.76
C CYS A 107 11.53 16.41 -14.39
N PRO A 108 12.13 17.15 -15.37
CA PRO A 108 13.28 18.02 -15.11
C PRO A 108 12.89 19.34 -14.43
N HIS A 109 11.59 19.58 -14.26
CA HIS A 109 11.03 20.74 -13.57
C HIS A 109 10.51 20.40 -12.17
N CYS A 110 10.46 19.12 -11.82
CA CYS A 110 10.01 18.64 -10.53
C CYS A 110 11.22 18.44 -9.61
N LYS A 111 11.06 18.52 -8.29
CA LYS A 111 12.13 18.20 -7.33
C LYS A 111 11.67 17.08 -6.42
N PHE A 112 12.48 16.03 -6.31
CA PHE A 112 12.19 14.85 -5.52
C PHE A 112 13.01 14.91 -4.24
N ILE A 113 12.40 15.46 -3.19
CA ILE A 113 13.08 15.82 -1.95
C ILE A 113 12.92 14.68 -0.94
N GLY A 114 14.02 14.23 -0.33
CA GLY A 114 13.99 13.16 0.67
C GLY A 114 15.31 13.01 1.44
N VAL A 115 15.39 12.00 2.30
CA VAL A 115 16.59 11.70 3.10
C VAL A 115 17.25 10.42 2.59
N ASP A 116 18.56 10.47 2.36
CA ASP A 116 19.35 9.35 1.85
C ASP A 116 18.86 8.79 0.49
N VAL A 117 18.26 9.67 -0.32
CA VAL A 117 17.59 9.33 -1.60
C VAL A 117 18.50 8.66 -2.62
N LYS A 118 19.83 8.78 -2.48
CA LYS A 118 20.78 8.21 -3.43
C LYS A 118 20.59 6.70 -3.59
N GLN A 119 20.33 5.99 -2.50
CA GLN A 119 20.12 4.54 -2.56
C GLN A 119 18.83 4.20 -3.31
N ASP A 120 17.76 4.94 -3.03
CA ASP A 120 16.46 4.75 -3.68
C ASP A 120 16.54 5.06 -5.18
N THR A 121 17.19 6.16 -5.59
CA THR A 121 17.36 6.49 -7.01
C THR A 121 18.23 5.49 -7.74
N THR A 122 19.27 4.96 -7.09
CA THR A 122 20.13 3.93 -7.68
C THR A 122 19.37 2.63 -7.89
N ARG A 123 18.51 2.25 -6.94
CA ARG A 123 17.62 1.09 -7.10
C ARG A 123 16.59 1.30 -8.20
N LEU A 124 15.98 2.49 -8.27
CA LEU A 124 15.05 2.84 -9.34
C LEU A 124 15.68 2.75 -10.73
N GLU A 125 16.93 3.19 -10.86
CA GLU A 125 17.70 3.07 -12.11
C GLU A 125 18.06 1.62 -12.44
N ASN A 126 18.61 0.86 -11.48
CA ASN A 126 19.08 -0.50 -11.73
C ASN A 126 17.94 -1.48 -11.98
N ASP A 127 16.90 -1.41 -11.14
CA ASP A 127 15.82 -2.40 -11.12
C ASP A 127 14.76 -2.05 -12.16
N TYR A 128 14.58 -0.76 -12.48
CA TYR A 128 13.49 -0.30 -13.34
C TYR A 128 13.92 0.63 -14.46
N GLY A 129 15.18 1.07 -14.55
CA GLY A 129 15.59 2.05 -15.57
C GLY A 129 14.94 3.42 -15.42
N ILE A 130 14.50 3.78 -14.21
CA ILE A 130 13.88 5.08 -13.90
C ILE A 130 14.96 6.06 -13.44
N PHE A 131 15.14 7.16 -14.17
CA PHE A 131 16.14 8.17 -13.83
C PHE A 131 15.52 9.36 -13.10
N VAL A 132 15.53 9.34 -11.76
CA VAL A 132 15.02 10.47 -10.96
C VAL A 132 15.86 11.73 -11.18
N ARG A 133 15.46 12.58 -12.15
CA ARG A 133 16.34 13.65 -12.70
C ARG A 133 16.76 14.67 -11.65
N ASN A 134 15.88 14.99 -10.71
CA ASN A 134 16.05 16.09 -9.76
C ASN A 134 15.86 15.63 -8.31
N ALA A 135 16.51 14.52 -7.94
CA ALA A 135 16.56 14.08 -6.55
C ALA A 135 17.38 15.04 -5.68
N VAL A 136 16.84 15.44 -4.53
CA VAL A 136 17.46 16.34 -3.56
C VAL A 136 17.57 15.64 -2.22
N ASP A 137 18.80 15.26 -1.86
CA ASP A 137 19.09 14.71 -0.54
C ASP A 137 19.13 15.83 0.51
N LEU A 138 18.31 15.70 1.55
CA LEU A 138 18.22 16.63 2.65
C LEU A 138 19.39 16.52 3.64
N GLN A 139 20.10 15.38 3.69
CA GLN A 139 21.13 15.15 4.71
C GLN A 139 22.34 16.10 4.59
N PRO A 140 22.90 16.36 3.39
CA PRO A 140 23.97 17.35 3.24
C PRO A 140 23.55 18.75 3.66
N ILE A 141 22.29 19.14 3.38
CA ILE A 141 21.75 20.45 3.75
C ILE A 141 21.60 20.53 5.28
N GLY A 142 21.03 19.48 5.90
CA GLY A 142 20.97 19.37 7.36
C GLY A 142 22.33 19.51 8.04
N ILE A 143 23.37 18.85 7.51
CA ILE A 143 24.75 18.99 8.01
C ILE A 143 25.24 20.43 7.88
N SER A 144 24.98 21.10 6.75
CA SER A 144 25.37 22.52 6.55
C SER A 144 24.68 23.48 7.52
N MET A 145 23.49 23.11 8.02
CA MET A 145 22.74 23.83 9.05
C MET A 145 23.15 23.45 10.48
N GLY A 146 24.18 22.62 10.66
CA GLY A 146 24.63 22.14 11.96
C GLY A 146 23.75 21.03 12.56
N ILE A 147 22.87 20.43 11.77
CA ILE A 147 22.03 19.30 12.16
C ILE A 147 22.72 18.01 11.70
N GLY A 148 23.70 17.60 12.50
CA GLY A 148 24.50 16.40 12.28
C GLY A 148 25.87 16.66 11.67
N THR A 149 26.53 15.59 11.23
CA THR A 149 27.93 15.64 10.76
C THR A 149 28.15 14.70 9.59
N LYS A 150 29.32 14.78 8.94
CA LYS A 150 29.71 13.80 7.91
C LYS A 150 29.77 12.35 8.43
N ARG A 151 30.07 12.16 9.73
CA ARG A 151 30.11 10.83 10.38
C ARG A 151 28.75 10.37 10.87
N TRP A 152 27.82 11.29 11.09
CA TRP A 152 26.47 11.02 11.57
C TRP A 152 25.49 11.89 10.77
N ARG A 153 24.97 11.31 9.68
CA ARG A 153 24.00 11.98 8.82
C ARG A 153 22.64 12.00 9.52
N PRO A 154 21.92 13.14 9.55
CA PRO A 154 20.64 13.24 10.24
C PRO A 154 19.56 12.39 9.56
N SER A 155 18.67 11.80 10.34
CA SER A 155 17.47 11.13 9.82
C SER A 155 16.38 12.15 9.47
N LEU A 156 15.38 11.74 8.68
CA LEU A 156 14.21 12.57 8.39
C LEU A 156 13.48 13.00 9.66
N GLU A 157 13.31 12.09 10.62
CA GLU A 157 12.77 12.35 11.95
C GLU A 157 13.55 13.45 12.68
N LYS A 158 14.88 13.39 12.64
CA LYS A 158 15.71 14.40 13.31
C LYS A 158 15.59 15.77 12.65
N LEU A 159 15.53 15.81 11.32
CA LEU A 159 15.36 17.04 10.56
C LEU A 159 13.97 17.66 10.83
N ALA A 160 12.90 16.87 10.74
CA ALA A 160 11.53 17.28 11.04
C ALA A 160 11.42 17.83 12.46
N LYS A 161 11.96 17.11 13.45
CA LYS A 161 11.96 17.55 14.84
C LYS A 161 12.68 18.88 15.06
N ARG A 162 13.79 19.10 14.35
CA ARG A 162 14.62 20.30 14.56
C ARG A 162 14.12 21.53 13.79
N LEU A 163 13.51 21.34 12.63
CA LEU A 163 13.16 22.42 11.70
C LEU A 163 11.64 22.65 11.57
N LEU A 164 10.83 21.62 11.77
CA LEU A 164 9.36 21.71 11.74
C LEU A 164 8.74 21.65 13.14
N LEU A 165 9.55 21.40 14.18
CA LEU A 165 9.09 21.17 15.56
C LEU A 165 8.06 20.03 15.67
N ALA A 166 8.11 19.09 14.71
CA ALA A 166 7.18 17.98 14.60
C ALA A 166 7.87 16.66 14.96
N ASP A 167 7.20 15.84 15.76
CA ASP A 167 7.65 14.46 16.01
C ASP A 167 7.07 13.53 14.96
N MET A 168 7.91 12.65 14.40
CA MET A 168 7.47 11.62 13.46
C MET A 168 7.34 10.35 14.28
N ASP A 169 6.12 10.00 14.69
CA ASP A 169 5.88 8.74 15.40
C ASP A 169 6.26 7.58 14.48
N LYS A 170 7.39 6.95 14.77
CA LYS A 170 7.92 5.80 14.03
C LYS A 170 7.83 4.51 14.84
N LYS A 171 6.77 4.36 15.65
CA LYS A 171 6.41 3.08 16.28
C LYS A 171 6.28 1.98 15.22
N ASN A 172 6.54 0.75 15.63
CA ASN A 172 6.35 -0.46 14.82
C ASN A 172 7.14 -0.49 13.50
N LYS A 173 8.27 0.22 13.41
CA LYS A 173 9.15 0.24 12.22
C LYS A 173 9.47 -1.16 11.67
N ASP A 174 9.80 -2.10 12.53
CA ASP A 174 10.17 -3.46 12.11
C ASP A 174 9.00 -4.17 11.42
N PHE A 175 7.78 -4.05 11.98
CA PHE A 175 6.56 -4.58 11.37
C PHE A 175 6.25 -3.88 10.04
N LEU A 176 6.33 -2.55 10.00
CA LEU A 176 6.06 -1.77 8.79
C LEU A 176 7.02 -2.18 7.67
N HIS A 177 8.33 -2.20 7.94
CA HIS A 177 9.34 -2.56 6.95
C HIS A 177 9.22 -4.01 6.45
N ALA A 178 8.70 -4.91 7.29
CA ALA A 178 8.54 -6.32 6.93
C ALA A 178 7.23 -6.64 6.20
N THR A 179 6.27 -5.70 6.10
CA THR A 179 4.91 -5.99 5.59
C THR A 179 4.41 -5.00 4.54
N TRP A 180 5.30 -4.27 3.86
CA TRP A 180 4.95 -3.37 2.75
C TRP A 180 4.38 -4.09 1.53
N ASP A 181 4.65 -5.39 1.38
CA ASP A 181 4.20 -6.25 0.27
C ASP A 181 2.77 -6.77 0.45
N ARG A 182 2.07 -6.36 1.51
CA ARG A 182 0.67 -6.72 1.76
C ARG A 182 -0.28 -6.15 0.71
N GLU A 183 -1.35 -6.90 0.44
CA GLU A 183 -2.40 -6.49 -0.49
C GLU A 183 -3.15 -5.22 -0.02
N ASP A 184 -3.46 -5.14 1.28
CA ASP A 184 -4.11 -3.99 1.90
C ASP A 184 -3.18 -3.29 2.90
N LEU A 185 -2.83 -2.04 2.61
CA LEU A 185 -2.09 -1.19 3.55
C LEU A 185 -2.92 -0.91 4.81
N THR A 186 -2.30 -1.08 5.98
CA THR A 186 -2.93 -0.72 7.25
C THR A 186 -2.88 0.80 7.47
N PRO A 187 -3.71 1.36 8.36
CA PRO A 187 -3.65 2.78 8.71
C PRO A 187 -2.23 3.25 9.10
N GLU A 188 -1.43 2.39 9.75
CA GLU A 188 -0.05 2.70 10.12
C GLU A 188 0.87 2.78 8.91
N HIS A 189 0.69 1.94 7.88
CA HIS A 189 1.44 2.03 6.63
C HIS A 189 1.11 3.34 5.89
N ILE A 190 -0.18 3.65 5.80
CA ILE A 190 -0.67 4.86 5.13
C ILE A 190 -0.13 6.10 5.85
N ALA A 191 -0.22 6.13 7.18
CA ALA A 191 0.30 7.21 7.99
C ALA A 191 1.82 7.36 7.83
N TYR A 192 2.56 6.25 7.88
CA TYR A 192 4.01 6.27 7.73
C TYR A 192 4.45 6.85 6.39
N ALA A 193 3.88 6.35 5.29
CA ALA A 193 4.21 6.83 3.93
C ALA A 193 3.82 8.29 3.73
N ALA A 194 2.62 8.68 4.19
CA ALA A 194 2.13 10.06 4.08
C ALA A 194 2.99 11.03 4.88
N ILE A 195 3.37 10.67 6.12
CA ILE A 195 4.23 11.50 6.98
C ILE A 195 5.63 11.63 6.40
N ASP A 196 6.25 10.55 5.91
CA ASP A 196 7.60 10.59 5.33
C ASP A 196 7.64 11.47 4.07
N ALA A 197 6.64 11.36 3.19
CA ALA A 197 6.53 12.20 1.99
C ALA A 197 6.26 13.67 2.34
N PHE A 198 5.30 13.93 3.23
CA PHE A 198 4.90 15.28 3.63
C PHE A 198 6.04 16.00 4.35
N ALA A 199 6.68 15.35 5.34
CA ALA A 199 7.79 15.95 6.08
C ALA A 199 8.97 16.29 5.17
N SER A 200 9.28 15.43 4.20
CA SER A 200 10.35 15.69 3.23
C SER A 200 10.07 16.93 2.37
N ALA A 201 8.82 17.09 1.91
CA ALA A 201 8.40 18.27 1.16
C ALA A 201 8.39 19.54 2.01
N GLU A 202 7.86 19.50 3.23
CA GLU A 202 7.79 20.67 4.11
C GLU A 202 9.17 21.14 4.57
N LEU A 203 10.15 20.24 4.70
CA LEU A 203 11.54 20.61 5.02
C LEU A 203 12.19 21.48 3.94
N ALA A 204 11.68 21.50 2.71
CA ALA A 204 12.20 22.34 1.64
C ALA A 204 12.21 23.83 2.01
N LYS A 205 11.17 24.31 2.70
CA LYS A 205 11.01 25.72 3.09
C LYS A 205 12.10 26.18 4.09
N PRO A 206 12.24 25.60 5.30
CA PRO A 206 13.28 26.01 6.24
C PRO A 206 14.69 25.73 5.73
N MET A 207 14.87 24.77 4.80
CA MET A 207 16.14 24.48 4.15
C MET A 207 16.45 25.35 2.93
N LYS A 208 15.57 26.30 2.56
CA LYS A 208 15.73 27.21 1.42
C LYS A 208 15.98 26.50 0.09
N ILE A 209 15.39 25.32 -0.08
CA ILE A 209 15.41 24.61 -1.36
C ILE A 209 14.48 25.39 -2.29
N LYS A 210 15.03 25.90 -3.39
CA LYS A 210 14.23 26.56 -4.43
C LYS A 210 13.32 25.51 -5.04
N VAL A 211 12.04 25.53 -4.71
CA VAL A 211 11.03 24.84 -5.49
C VAL A 211 10.64 25.90 -6.53
N ASP A 212 11.18 25.79 -7.74
CA ASP A 212 10.80 26.71 -8.81
C ASP A 212 9.27 26.72 -8.88
N ASN A 213 8.67 27.93 -8.88
CA ASN A 213 7.24 28.12 -8.65
C ASN A 213 6.43 27.02 -9.34
N LEU A 214 5.83 26.14 -8.55
CA LEU A 214 4.82 25.20 -9.02
C LEU A 214 3.67 26.08 -9.49
N VAL A 215 3.61 26.33 -10.80
CA VAL A 215 2.46 26.95 -11.48
C VAL A 215 1.50 25.83 -11.84
#